data_AF-A0A2V9X165-F1
#
_entry.id   AF-A0A2V9X165-F1
#
_cell.length_a   1.000
_cell.length_b   1.000
_cell.length_c   1.000
_cell.angle_alpha   90.00
_cell.angle_beta   90.00
_cell.angle_gamma   90.00
#
_symmetry.space_group_name_H-M   'P 1'
#
loop_
_entity.id
_entity.type
_entity.pdbx_description
1 polymer ?
#
loop_
_entity_poly.entity_id
_entity_poly.type
_entity_poly.pdbx_seq_one_letter_code
_entity_poly.pdbx_strand_id
1 'polypeptide(L)' 'MAVPLSQLTAADADEPTIETIGDWHHCVAQG' A
#
# COMPACT_ATOMS: atom_id res chain seq x y z
N MET A 1 3.00 15.51 -11.24
CA MET A 1 1.65 15.16 -10.74
C MET A 1 1.86 14.11 -9.66
N ALA A 2 1.26 14.26 -8.49
CA ALA A 2 1.40 13.30 -7.39
C ALA A 2 0.17 12.38 -7.37
N VAL A 3 0.39 11.07 -7.26
CA VAL A 3 -0.67 10.06 -7.08
C VAL A 3 -0.58 9.58 -5.63
N PRO A 4 -1.69 9.56 -4.87
CA PRO A 4 -1.65 9.06 -3.51
C PRO A 4 -1.39 7.56 -3.51
N LEU A 5 -0.61 7.12 -2.53
CA LEU A 5 -0.13 5.74 -2.42
C LEU A 5 -1.30 4.74 -2.24
N SER A 6 -2.44 5.21 -1.72
CA SER A 6 -3.68 4.43 -1.56
C SER A 6 -4.37 4.11 -2.88
N GLN A 7 -4.01 4.79 -3.96
CA GLN A 7 -4.50 4.52 -5.31
C GLN A 7 -3.53 3.66 -6.13
N LEU A 8 -2.42 3.21 -5.53
CA LEU A 8 -1.43 2.36 -6.20
C LEU A 8 -1.69 0.89 -5.87
N THR A 9 -1.48 0.02 -6.86
CA THR A 9 -1.47 -1.44 -6.68
C THR A 9 -0.05 -1.92 -6.86
N ALA A 10 0.46 -2.68 -5.90
CA ALA A 10 1.79 -3.27 -6.00
C ALA A 10 1.82 -4.29 -7.16
N ALA A 11 2.75 -4.12 -8.09
CA ALA A 11 3.02 -5.05 -9.18
C ALA A 11 4.46 -5.56 -9.03
N ASP A 12 4.67 -6.87 -9.18
CA ASP A 12 5.99 -7.53 -9.03
C ASP A 12 6.71 -7.18 -7.71
N ALA A 13 5.94 -6.95 -6.64
CA ALA A 13 6.47 -6.67 -5.31
C ALA A 13 6.72 -7.97 -4.55
N ASP A 14 7.85 -8.07 -3.86
CA ASP A 14 8.12 -9.19 -2.97
C ASP A 14 7.09 -9.24 -1.83
N GLU A 15 6.87 -10.44 -1.30
CA GLU A 15 5.95 -10.71 -0.18
C GLU A 15 6.04 -9.71 1.00
N PRO A 16 7.24 -9.33 1.52
CA PRO A 16 7.34 -8.32 2.57
C PRO A 16 6.88 -6.91 2.15
N THR A 17 7.01 -6.58 0.87
CA THR A 17 6.57 -5.29 0.31
C THR A 17 5.04 -5.26 0.21
N ILE A 18 4.42 -6.38 -0.20
CA ILE A 18 2.96 -6.53 -0.24
C ILE A 18 2.38 -6.40 1.19
N GLU A 19 2.99 -7.07 2.17
CA GLU A 19 2.58 -7.00 3.57
C GLU A 19 2.63 -5.57 4.11
N THR A 20 3.74 -4.87 3.88
CA THR A 20 3.94 -3.48 4.34
C THR A 20 2.91 -2.53 3.73
N ILE A 21 2.59 -2.70 2.44
CA ILE A 21 1.56 -1.90 1.77
C ILE A 21 0.18 -2.23 2.35
N GLY A 22 -0.12 -3.51 2.58
CA GLY A 22 -1.37 -3.96 3.20
C GLY A 22 -1.59 -3.39 4.60
N ASP A 23 -0.56 -3.43 5.45
CA ASP A 23 -0.61 -2.87 6.81
C ASP A 23 -0.82 -1.35 6.78
N TRP A 24 -0.12 -0.65 5.89
CA TRP A 24 -0.33 0.79 5.69
C TRP A 24 -1.77 1.11 5.26
N HIS A 25 -2.33 0.35 4.31
CA HIS A 25 -3.74 0.48 3.90
C HIS A 25 -4.71 0.23 5.06
N HIS A 26 -4.43 -0.75 5.91
CA HIS A 26 -5.23 -1.07 7.09
C HIS A 26 -5.17 0.06 8.14
N CYS A 27 -4.00 0.66 8.36
CA CYS A 27 -3.83 1.83 9.23
C CYS A 27 -4.62 3.04 8.71
N VAL A 28 -4.51 3.36 7.41
CA VAL A 28 -5.26 4.46 6.78
C VAL A 28 -6.78 4.24 6.85
N ALA A 29 -7.26 3.00 6.74
CA ALA A 29 -8.67 2.69 6.86
C ALA A 29 -9.22 2.82 8.28
N GLN A 30 -8.36 2.71 9.30
CA GLN A 30 -8.75 2.80 10.71
C GLN A 30 -8.76 4.24 11.25
N GLY A 31 -7.98 5.15 10.65
CA GLY A 31 -8.00 6.59 10.96
C GLY A 31 -7.08 7.01 12.10
#